data_AF-A0A3B8XCR2-F1
#
_entry.id   AF-A0A3B8XCR2-F1
#
_cell.length_a   1.000
_cell.length_b   1.000
_cell.length_c   1.000
_cell.angle_alpha   90.00
_cell.angle_beta   90.00
_cell.angle_gamma   90.00
#
_symmetry.space_group_name_H-M   'P 1'
#
loop_
_entity.id
_entity.type
_entity.pdbx_description
1 polymer ?
#
loop_
_entity_poly.entity_id
_entity_poly.type
_entity_poly.pdbx_seq_one_letter_code
_entity_poly.pdbx_strand_id
1 'polypeptide(L)'
;MGVLRLEHDDQLTSGNCADCAAEFESVIGVMYEDEEPIAIYRADIFEHFHRDPETRVVLSIAVGDWSDGTNRADRCSATLEAWTEEDRVHMAFSDRAGSTWQELE
;
A
#
# COMPACT_ATOMS: atom_id res chain seq x y z
N MET A 1 9.65 21.56 13.04
CA MET A 1 9.41 20.16 12.63
C MET A 1 8.16 19.75 13.36
N GLY A 2 7.08 19.46 12.63
CA GLY A 2 5.82 18.99 13.20
C GLY A 2 5.98 17.62 13.84
N VAL A 3 4.96 17.17 14.57
CA VAL A 3 4.92 15.82 15.14
C VAL A 3 4.37 14.87 14.07
N LEU A 4 5.13 13.82 13.74
CA LEU A 4 4.65 12.77 12.85
C LEU A 4 3.86 11.72 13.63
N ARG A 5 2.66 11.39 13.13
CA ARG A 5 1.79 10.35 13.71
C ARG A 5 1.37 9.36 12.62
N LEU A 6 1.48 8.08 12.95
CA LEU A 6 0.94 6.97 12.19
C LEU A 6 -0.36 6.53 12.85
N GLU A 7 -1.46 6.62 12.13
CA GLU A 7 -2.73 6.00 12.50
C GLU A 7 -2.93 4.81 11.56
N HIS A 8 -3.12 3.61 12.12
CA HIS A 8 -3.48 2.43 11.35
C HIS A 8 -4.91 2.07 11.72
N ASP A 9 -5.71 1.68 10.73
CA ASP A 9 -6.98 1.06 11.03
C ASP A 9 -6.68 -0.31 11.64
N ASP A 10 -7.15 -0.54 12.86
CA ASP A 10 -7.03 -1.83 13.55
C ASP A 10 -7.87 -2.92 12.85
N GLN A 11 -8.70 -2.54 11.87
CA GLN A 11 -9.43 -3.47 11.03
C GLN A 11 -8.51 -4.06 9.95
N LEU A 12 -8.03 -5.27 10.23
CA LEU A 12 -7.57 -6.18 9.18
C LEU A 12 -8.75 -6.46 8.23
N THR A 13 -8.54 -6.17 6.96
CA THR A 13 -9.48 -6.51 5.90
C THR A 13 -8.90 -7.67 5.10
N SER A 14 -9.75 -8.59 4.64
CA SER A 14 -9.34 -9.64 3.71
C SER A 14 -9.88 -9.36 2.32
N GLY A 15 -9.14 -9.82 1.31
CA GLY A 15 -9.53 -9.67 -0.09
C GLY A 15 -9.00 -10.80 -0.95
N ASN A 16 -9.42 -10.80 -2.22
CA ASN A 16 -8.93 -11.70 -3.25
C ASN A 16 -8.30 -10.89 -4.37
N CYS A 17 -7.13 -11.30 -4.84
CA CYS A 17 -6.50 -10.73 -6.02
C CYS A 17 -7.44 -10.85 -7.23
N ALA A 18 -7.67 -9.75 -7.95
CA ALA A 18 -8.57 -9.74 -9.10
C ALA A 18 -8.10 -10.67 -10.24
N ASP A 19 -6.79 -10.82 -10.41
CA ASP A 19 -6.20 -11.62 -11.50
C ASP A 19 -6.20 -13.13 -11.22
N CYS A 20 -5.92 -13.54 -9.98
CA CYS A 20 -5.67 -14.95 -9.64
C CYS A 20 -6.52 -15.51 -8.49
N ALA A 21 -7.38 -14.68 -7.88
CA ALA A 21 -8.20 -14.99 -6.71
C ALA A 21 -7.42 -15.36 -5.43
N ALA A 22 -6.10 -15.20 -5.39
CA ALA A 22 -5.30 -15.42 -4.18
C ALA A 22 -5.79 -14.55 -3.04
N GLU A 23 -5.98 -15.17 -1.87
CA GLU A 23 -6.38 -14.47 -0.65
C GLU A 23 -5.22 -13.62 -0.12
N PHE A 24 -5.55 -12.45 0.41
CA PHE A 24 -4.60 -11.58 1.09
C PHE A 24 -5.28 -10.89 2.28
N GLU A 25 -4.46 -10.51 3.25
CA GLU A 25 -4.84 -9.61 4.33
C GLU A 25 -4.34 -8.20 4.00
N SER A 26 -5.07 -7.18 4.41
CA SER A 26 -4.77 -5.79 4.12
C SER A 26 -4.93 -4.91 5.35
N VAL A 27 -3.94 -4.06 5.57
CA VAL A 27 -3.95 -2.96 6.55
C VAL A 27 -3.88 -1.64 5.81
N ILE A 28 -4.72 -0.70 6.20
CA ILE A 28 -4.71 0.68 5.69
C ILE A 28 -4.31 1.60 6.84
N GLY A 29 -3.49 2.59 6.55
CA GLY A 29 -3.14 3.62 7.51
C GLY A 29 -3.00 5.00 6.87
N VAL A 30 -3.07 6.00 7.73
CA VAL A 30 -2.95 7.41 7.38
C VAL A 30 -1.79 8.00 8.17
N MET A 31 -0.94 8.76 7.48
CA MET A 31 0.15 9.52 8.07
C MET A 31 -0.27 10.96 8.22
N TYR A 32 -0.03 11.52 9.40
CA TYR A 32 -0.32 12.91 9.73
C TYR A 32 0.96 13.67 10.04
N GLU A 33 1.03 14.91 9.61
CA GLU A 33 1.90 15.93 10.21
C GLU A 33 1.01 16.86 11.03
N ASP A 34 1.24 16.89 12.35
CA ASP A 34 0.34 17.51 13.33
C ASP A 34 -1.09 16.91 13.25
N GLU A 35 -2.07 17.64 12.73
CA GLU A 35 -3.46 17.16 12.54
C GLU A 35 -3.84 16.99 11.06
N GLU A 36 -2.93 17.30 10.14
CA GLU A 36 -3.19 17.27 8.70
C GLU A 36 -2.71 15.95 8.08
N PRO A 37 -3.58 15.20 7.36
CA PRO A 37 -3.19 13.98 6.67
C PRO A 37 -2.27 14.29 5.47
N ILE A 38 -1.07 13.71 5.46
CA ILE A 38 -0.05 13.94 4.42
C ILE A 38 0.15 12.73 3.50
N ALA A 39 -0.28 11.54 3.93
CA ALA A 39 -0.21 10.33 3.11
C ALA A 39 -1.19 9.26 3.60
N ILE A 40 -1.58 8.38 2.67
CA ILE A 40 -2.26 7.12 2.96
C ILE A 40 -1.38 5.99 2.45
N TYR A 41 -1.33 4.90 3.21
CA TYR A 41 -0.69 3.68 2.78
C TYR A 41 -1.62 2.48 2.97
N ARG A 42 -1.45 1.48 2.11
CA ARG A 42 -2.11 0.19 2.20
C ARG A 42 -1.05 -0.90 2.02
N ALA A 43 -1.02 -1.86 2.94
CA ALA A 43 -0.14 -3.01 2.87
C ALA A 43 -0.98 -4.27 2.66
N ASP A 44 -0.86 -4.87 1.48
CA ASP A 44 -1.46 -6.16 1.15
C ASP A 44 -0.43 -7.27 1.41
N ILE A 45 -0.81 -8.26 2.22
CA ILE A 45 0.04 -9.37 2.66
C ILE A 45 -0.52 -10.66 2.04
N PHE A 46 0.28 -11.24 1.15
CA PHE A 46 -0.02 -12.49 0.49
C PHE A 46 0.83 -13.59 1.14
N GLU A 47 0.20 -14.61 1.72
CA GLU A 47 0.92 -15.81 2.15
C GLU A 47 1.50 -16.57 0.96
N HIS A 48 0.79 -16.54 -0.17
CA HIS A 48 1.18 -17.15 -1.44
C HIS A 48 0.87 -16.17 -2.58
N PHE A 49 1.90 -15.60 -3.19
CA PHE A 49 1.71 -14.60 -4.25
C PHE A 49 1.53 -15.25 -5.62
N HIS A 50 0.29 -15.30 -6.10
CA HIS A 50 -0.11 -16.04 -7.29
C HIS A 50 0.25 -17.54 -7.21
N ARG A 51 1.35 -17.96 -7.84
CA ARG A 51 1.85 -19.34 -7.81
C ARG A 51 3.16 -19.47 -7.04
N ASP A 52 3.68 -18.35 -6.53
CA ASP A 52 4.88 -18.30 -5.74
C ASP A 52 4.55 -18.67 -4.28
N PRO A 53 5.22 -19.67 -3.69
CA PRO A 53 5.04 -20.01 -2.28
C PRO A 53 5.61 -18.97 -1.31
N GLU A 54 6.40 -18.00 -1.78
CA GLU A 54 6.99 -16.98 -0.92
C GLU A 54 5.97 -15.92 -0.51
N THR A 55 6.05 -15.51 0.76
CA THR A 55 5.24 -14.40 1.28
C THR A 55 5.62 -13.10 0.58
N ARG A 56 4.60 -12.36 0.17
CA ARG A 56 4.75 -11.08 -0.53
C ARG A 56 4.01 -9.99 0.20
N VAL A 57 4.66 -8.84 0.37
CA VAL A 57 4.02 -7.63 0.87
C VAL A 57 4.01 -6.60 -0.24
N VAL A 58 2.83 -6.10 -0.59
CA VAL A 58 2.64 -5.01 -1.54
C VAL A 58 2.21 -3.77 -0.76
N LEU A 59 3.11 -2.80 -0.63
CA LEU A 59 2.87 -1.52 -0.01
C LEU A 59 2.54 -0.48 -1.08
N SER A 60 1.28 -0.03 -1.12
CA SER A 60 0.86 1.13 -1.89
C SER A 60 0.88 2.35 -1.01
N ILE A 61 1.53 3.42 -1.46
CA ILE A 61 1.59 4.70 -0.76
C ILE A 61 1.14 5.81 -1.71
N ALA A 62 0.32 6.72 -1.19
CA ALA A 62 -0.04 7.95 -1.86
C ALA A 62 0.25 9.13 -0.92
N VAL A 63 1.10 10.05 -1.39
CA VAL A 63 1.58 11.22 -0.65
C VAL A 63 1.05 12.48 -1.32
N GLY A 64 0.57 13.43 -0.54
CA GLY A 64 0.03 14.68 -1.05
C GLY A 64 -1.05 15.24 -0.14
N ASP A 65 -1.87 16.11 -0.70
CA ASP A 65 -2.96 16.74 0.04
C ASP A 65 -4.20 15.82 0.11
N TRP A 66 -4.73 15.69 1.32
CA TRP A 66 -5.90 14.87 1.64
C TRP A 66 -7.01 15.68 2.33
N SER A 67 -6.87 17.00 2.43
CA SER A 67 -7.92 17.88 2.94
C SER A 67 -9.15 17.89 2.02
N ASP A 68 -10.30 18.30 2.56
CA ASP A 68 -11.55 18.37 1.81
C ASP A 68 -11.44 19.29 0.57
N GLY A 69 -11.83 18.78 -0.61
CA GLY A 69 -11.81 19.51 -1.88
C GLY A 69 -10.56 19.29 -2.74
N THR A 70 -9.61 18.50 -2.27
CA THR A 70 -8.41 18.08 -3.02
C THR A 70 -8.75 16.99 -4.04
N ASN A 71 -8.06 17.00 -5.18
CA ASN A 71 -8.29 16.07 -6.27
C ASN A 71 -7.10 15.09 -6.43
N ARG A 72 -7.28 14.07 -7.28
CA ARG A 72 -6.28 13.01 -7.49
C ARG A 72 -4.94 13.52 -8.03
N ALA A 73 -4.91 14.66 -8.73
CA ALA A 73 -3.68 15.25 -9.26
C ALA A 73 -2.84 15.94 -8.16
N ASP A 74 -3.41 16.18 -6.98
CA ASP A 74 -2.71 16.74 -5.82
C ASP A 74 -1.90 15.68 -5.04
N ARG A 75 -1.80 14.46 -5.60
CA ARG A 75 -1.18 13.29 -4.97
C ARG A 75 -0.21 12.59 -5.92
N CYS A 76 0.91 12.14 -5.37
CA CYS A 76 1.83 11.24 -6.02
C CYS A 76 1.73 9.86 -5.36
N SER A 77 1.68 8.80 -6.16
CA SER A 77 1.54 7.44 -5.64
C SER A 77 2.59 6.50 -6.21
N ALA A 78 3.08 5.62 -5.36
CA ALA A 78 4.00 4.55 -5.72
C ALA A 78 3.57 3.24 -5.06
N THR A 79 4.02 2.14 -5.63
CA THR A 79 3.91 0.81 -5.05
C THR A 79 5.31 0.25 -4.83
N LEU A 80 5.48 -0.34 -3.66
CA LEU A 80 6.65 -1.13 -3.27
C LEU A 80 6.19 -2.56 -3.08
N GLU A 81 6.82 -3.47 -3.80
CA GLU A 81 6.63 -4.90 -3.61
C GLU A 81 7.87 -5.46 -2.91
N ALA A 82 7.67 -6.22 -1.83
CA ALA A 82 8.74 -6.79 -1.03
C ALA A 82 8.52 -8.30 -0.80
N TRP A 83 9.60 -9.08 -0.94
CA TRP A 83 9.61 -10.52 -0.68
C TRP A 83 10.93 -10.95 -0.06
N THR A 84 10.92 -12.12 0.55
CA THR A 84 12.11 -12.75 1.09
C THR A 84 12.61 -13.84 0.15
N GLU A 85 13.89 -13.78 -0.20
CA GLU A 85 14.59 -14.86 -0.90
C GLU A 85 15.84 -15.19 -0.06
N GLU A 86 15.92 -16.41 0.46
CA GLU A 86 16.94 -16.83 1.44
C GLU A 86 17.00 -15.90 2.67
N ASP A 87 18.16 -15.30 2.95
CA ASP A 87 18.39 -14.36 4.07
C ASP A 87 18.31 -12.88 3.63
N ARG A 88 17.60 -12.60 2.52
CA ARG A 88 17.52 -11.24 1.94
C ARG A 88 16.08 -10.81 1.73
N VAL A 89 15.87 -9.51 1.91
CA VAL A 89 14.64 -8.84 1.47
C VAL A 89 14.89 -8.22 0.11
N HIS A 90 14.14 -8.66 -0.87
CA HIS A 90 14.12 -8.12 -2.22
C HIS A 90 12.97 -7.13 -2.34
N MET A 91 13.17 -6.10 -3.17
CA MET A 91 12.24 -4.99 -3.32
C MET A 91 12.15 -4.56 -4.78
N ALA A 92 10.94 -4.30 -5.25
CA ALA A 92 10.66 -3.69 -6.54
C ALA A 92 9.78 -2.46 -6.36
N PHE A 93 10.15 -1.35 -7.00
CA PHE A 93 9.40 -0.09 -6.98
C PHE A 93 8.72 0.10 -8.32
N SER A 94 7.44 0.48 -8.29
CA SER A 94 6.69 0.88 -9.47
C SER A 94 5.96 2.20 -9.21
N ASP A 95 6.03 3.12 -10.16
CA ASP A 95 5.16 4.29 -10.20
C ASP A 95 3.72 3.85 -10.49
N ARG A 96 2.75 4.74 -10.29
CA ARG A 96 1.31 4.50 -10.57
C ARG A 96 1.03 3.79 -11.90
N ALA A 97 1.78 4.09 -12.95
CA ALA A 97 1.59 3.52 -14.29
C ALA A 97 2.08 2.06 -14.44
N GLY A 98 2.88 1.57 -13.49
CA GLY A 98 3.48 0.23 -13.50
C GLY A 98 2.88 -0.73 -12.48
N SER A 99 1.87 -0.33 -11.73
CA SER A 99 1.23 -1.18 -10.73
C SER A 99 -0.03 -1.85 -11.29
N THR A 100 -0.38 -3.01 -10.75
CA THR A 100 -1.63 -3.77 -11.04
C THR A 100 -2.91 -3.02 -10.60
N TRP A 101 -2.80 -1.74 -10.20
CA TRP A 101 -3.83 -0.92 -9.58
C TRP A 101 -4.70 -0.12 -10.55
N GLN A 102 -4.94 -0.57 -11.79
CA GLN A 102 -5.98 0.07 -12.59
C GLN A 102 -7.40 -0.15 -12.01
N GLU A 103 -7.58 -1.06 -11.05
CA GLU A 103 -8.90 -1.57 -10.65
C GLU A 103 -9.44 -1.10 -9.29
N LEU A 104 -8.75 -0.21 -8.57
CA LEU A 104 -9.21 0.27 -7.25
C LEU A 104 -9.79 1.69 -7.27
N GLU A 105 -10.49 2.03 -8.37
CA GLU A 105 -11.28 3.25 -8.52
C GLU A 105 -12.79 3.00 -8.60
#